data_AF-A0A974NX25-F1
#
_entry.id   AF-A0A974NX25-F1
#
_cell.length_a   1.000
_cell.length_b   1.000
_cell.length_c   1.000
_cell.angle_alpha   90.00
_cell.angle_beta   90.00
_cell.angle_gamma   90.00
#
_symmetry.space_group_name_H-M   'P 1'
#
loop_
_entity.id
_entity.type
_entity.pdbx_description
1 polymer ?
#
loop_
_entity_poly.entity_id
_entity_poly.type
_entity_poly.pdbx_seq_one_letter_code
_entity_poly.pdbx_strand_id
1 'polypeptide(L)'
;MLPYWLLFALWAVGAVQAERRSNQTLQPIFFIAACVLTTLMIGLRLEVGGDWGAYQRMYEDIYFLALPEALGTTDPGYAMVNWLGVQFGLGIGFVNTVCATIFMVGVGRLAWKQPNPSLAMLIAVPYLVIVVAMGYTRQAAAIGLICLAVADASETKILRLVFLSAFAALFHKTAILILPLLLVPVLRRNIVYGAIGALAFIAVFVILLRDASDELITNYVNSTYDSQRGGDKSGHDHCPRHTLPDFAREIRSPRFPKEFLDRIGVCVSPSGRRVGSIGCIFGR
;
A
#
# COMPACT_ATOMS: atom_id res chain seq x y z
N MET A 1 17.38 14.67 -3.76
CA MET A 1 17.08 13.70 -4.84
C MET A 1 18.23 12.76 -5.18
N LEU A 2 19.50 13.17 -5.05
CA LEU A 2 20.66 12.32 -5.36
C LEU A 2 20.63 10.92 -4.72
N PRO A 3 20.30 10.73 -3.42
CA PRO A 3 20.28 9.39 -2.81
C PRO A 3 19.31 8.42 -3.51
N TYR A 4 18.18 8.92 -4.01
CA TYR A 4 17.20 8.09 -4.72
C TYR A 4 17.70 7.66 -6.11
N TRP A 5 18.41 8.54 -6.81
CA TRP A 5 19.05 8.19 -8.09
C TRP A 5 20.17 7.15 -7.90
N LEU A 6 20.93 7.26 -6.81
CA LEU A 6 21.95 6.26 -6.46
C LEU A 6 21.32 4.91 -6.13
N LEU A 7 20.23 4.89 -5.36
CA LEU A 7 19.47 3.69 -5.07
C LEU A 7 18.92 3.04 -6.35
N PHE A 8 18.36 3.85 -7.26
CA PHE A 8 17.88 3.35 -8.55
C PHE A 8 19.02 2.77 -9.39
N ALA A 9 20.16 3.49 -9.48
CA ALA A 9 21.33 3.05 -10.21
C ALA A 9 21.92 1.74 -9.65
N LEU A 10 21.94 1.56 -8.33
CA LEU A 10 22.36 0.31 -7.68
C LEU A 10 21.58 -0.89 -8.22
N TRP A 11 20.25 -0.81 -8.22
CA TRP A 11 19.40 -1.90 -8.71
C TRP A 11 19.48 -2.06 -10.24
N ALA A 12 19.70 -0.98 -10.99
CA ALA A 12 19.89 -1.02 -12.44
C ALA A 12 21.17 -1.76 -12.83
N VAL A 13 22.27 -1.48 -12.13
CA VAL A 13 23.55 -2.18 -12.29
C VAL A 13 23.39 -3.67 -12.01
N GLY A 14 22.66 -4.03 -10.95
CA GLY A 14 22.33 -5.42 -10.63
C GLY A 14 21.51 -6.11 -11.72
N ALA A 15 20.54 -5.40 -12.32
CA ALA A 15 19.68 -5.94 -13.37
C ALA A 15 20.46 -6.27 -14.65
N VAL A 16 21.35 -5.38 -15.08
CA VAL A 16 22.19 -5.59 -16.28
C VAL A 16 23.23 -6.70 -16.06
N GLN A 17 23.83 -6.78 -14.86
CA GLN A 17 24.78 -7.86 -14.53
C GLN A 17 24.12 -9.23 -14.50
N ALA A 18 22.86 -9.31 -14.05
CA ALA A 18 22.09 -10.56 -14.02
C ALA A 18 21.89 -11.14 -15.43
N GLU A 19 21.57 -10.30 -16.41
CA GLU A 19 21.36 -10.72 -17.81
C GLU A 19 22.65 -11.17 -18.50
N ARG A 20 23.78 -10.55 -18.17
CA ARG A 20 25.09 -10.88 -18.79
C ARG A 20 25.66 -12.23 -18.37
N ARG A 21 24.99 -13.01 -17.51
CA ARG A 21 25.42 -14.34 -16.98
C ARG A 21 26.86 -14.37 -16.43
N SER A 22 27.43 -13.21 -16.10
CA SER A 22 28.89 -13.02 -15.96
C SER A 22 29.48 -13.66 -14.69
N ASN A 23 28.66 -13.90 -13.64
CA ASN A 23 29.12 -14.66 -12.47
C ASN A 23 27.96 -15.06 -11.55
N GLN A 24 27.53 -16.33 -11.58
CA GLN A 24 26.37 -16.80 -10.79
C GLN A 24 26.62 -16.74 -9.27
N THR A 25 27.87 -16.80 -8.82
CA THR A 25 28.23 -16.82 -7.39
C THR A 25 28.17 -15.43 -6.74
N LEU A 26 28.44 -14.36 -7.49
CA LEU A 26 28.46 -12.98 -6.97
C LEU A 26 27.07 -12.33 -6.94
N GLN A 27 26.13 -12.82 -7.75
CA GLN A 27 24.79 -12.25 -7.84
C GLN A 27 24.00 -12.31 -6.51
N PRO A 28 23.99 -13.42 -5.75
CA PRO A 28 23.32 -13.46 -4.45
C PRO A 28 23.96 -12.53 -3.42
N ILE A 29 25.30 -12.44 -3.41
CA ILE A 29 26.02 -11.56 -2.49
C ILE A 29 25.67 -10.09 -2.78
N PHE A 30 25.72 -9.69 -4.05
CA PHE A 30 25.32 -8.36 -4.47
C PHE A 30 23.88 -8.05 -4.08
N PHE A 31 22.94 -8.97 -4.35
CA PHE A 31 21.53 -8.77 -4.06
C PHE A 31 21.28 -8.59 -2.56
N ILE A 32 21.87 -9.45 -1.72
CA ILE A 32 21.74 -9.35 -0.26
C ILE A 32 22.34 -8.02 0.23
N ALA A 33 23.54 -7.67 -0.25
CA ALA A 33 24.18 -6.39 0.11
C ALA A 33 23.32 -5.19 -0.32
N ALA A 34 22.74 -5.21 -1.51
CA ALA A 34 21.83 -4.17 -2.00
C ALA A 34 20.54 -4.10 -1.18
N CYS A 35 19.98 -5.23 -0.74
CA CYS A 35 18.85 -5.26 0.17
C CYS A 35 19.19 -4.64 1.53
N VAL A 36 20.35 -4.97 2.10
CA VAL A 36 20.82 -4.39 3.38
C VAL A 36 21.01 -2.88 3.23
N LEU A 37 21.69 -2.43 2.17
CA LEU A 37 21.90 -1.00 1.92
C LEU A 37 20.57 -0.25 1.75
N THR A 38 19.62 -0.84 1.02
CA THR A 38 18.27 -0.28 0.86
C THR A 38 17.55 -0.20 2.20
N THR A 39 17.66 -1.23 3.04
CA THR A 39 17.08 -1.26 4.39
C THR A 39 17.63 -0.13 5.26
N LEU A 40 18.95 0.05 5.27
CA LEU A 40 19.60 1.10 6.03
C LEU A 40 19.19 2.49 5.54
N MET A 41 19.09 2.68 4.22
CA MET A 41 18.62 3.94 3.63
C MET A 41 17.19 4.28 4.06
N ILE A 42 16.29 3.30 4.11
CA ILE A 42 14.90 3.51 4.55
C ILE A 42 14.83 3.73 6.07
N GLY A 43 15.59 2.94 6.84
CA GLY A 43 15.54 2.90 8.30
C GLY A 43 16.17 4.13 8.95
N LEU A 44 17.30 4.60 8.40
CA LEU A 44 18.05 5.74 8.91
C LEU A 44 17.60 7.08 8.31
N ARG A 45 16.45 7.11 7.63
CA ARG A 45 15.91 8.36 7.10
C ARG A 45 15.53 9.31 8.24
N LEU A 46 15.79 10.59 8.06
CA LEU A 46 15.44 11.65 9.00
C LEU A 46 14.58 12.69 8.29
N GLU A 47 13.41 12.99 8.84
CA GLU A 47 12.49 14.02 8.31
C GLU A 47 12.09 13.81 6.84
N VAL A 48 12.03 12.55 6.40
CA VAL A 48 11.60 12.16 5.06
C VAL A 48 10.27 11.42 5.13
N GLY A 49 9.35 11.81 4.24
CA GLY A 49 8.03 11.21 4.07
C GLY A 49 6.92 12.13 4.55
N GLY A 50 5.74 12.04 3.92
CA GLY A 50 4.60 12.91 4.25
C GLY A 50 4.10 12.73 5.70
N ASP A 51 4.28 11.54 6.26
CA ASP A 51 3.77 11.20 7.59
C ASP A 51 4.85 11.26 8.69
N TRP A 52 6.05 11.79 8.40
CA TRP A 52 7.16 11.81 9.38
C TRP A 52 6.73 12.38 10.74
N GLY A 53 6.12 13.57 10.74
CA GLY A 53 5.68 14.22 11.98
C GLY A 53 4.58 13.45 12.71
N ALA A 54 3.75 12.67 12.01
CA ALA A 54 2.74 11.82 12.65
C ALA A 54 3.39 10.61 13.33
N TYR A 55 4.39 9.99 12.69
CA TYR A 55 5.15 8.90 13.30
C TYR A 55 5.99 9.34 14.49
N GLN A 56 6.59 10.53 14.41
CA GLN A 56 7.32 11.12 15.53
C GLN A 56 6.41 11.36 16.73
N ARG A 57 5.22 11.95 16.53
CA ARG A 57 4.24 12.12 17.61
C ARG A 57 3.78 10.80 18.22
N MET A 58 3.44 9.80 17.39
CA MET A 58 3.07 8.47 17.90
C MET A 58 4.17 7.83 18.77
N TYR A 59 5.45 8.02 18.40
CA TYR A 59 6.57 7.55 19.20
C TYR A 59 6.68 8.30 20.54
N GLU A 60 6.50 9.62 20.53
CA GLU A 60 6.53 10.48 21.73
C GLU A 60 5.34 10.20 22.67
N ASP A 61 4.15 9.97 22.14
CA ASP A 61 2.94 9.65 22.91
C ASP A 61 3.11 8.32 23.68
N ILE A 62 3.89 7.38 23.15
CA ILE A 62 4.18 6.08 23.78
C ILE A 62 5.23 6.20 24.88
N TYR A 63 5.99 7.30 24.96
CA TYR A 63 7.19 7.42 25.81
C TYR A 63 6.93 7.13 27.30
N PHE A 64 5.77 7.52 27.81
CA PHE A 64 5.40 7.37 29.23
C PHE A 64 4.36 6.26 29.49
N LEU A 65 4.00 5.47 28.49
CA LEU A 65 2.91 4.50 28.60
C LEU A 65 3.42 3.10 29.00
N ALA A 66 2.60 2.41 29.81
CA ALA A 66 2.77 0.97 30.01
C ALA A 66 2.40 0.20 28.73
N LEU A 67 2.93 -1.01 28.57
CA LEU A 67 2.72 -1.81 27.35
C LEU A 67 1.23 -1.98 26.96
N PRO A 68 0.29 -2.31 27.87
CA PRO A 68 -1.11 -2.46 27.49
C PRO A 68 -1.74 -1.18 26.94
N GLU A 69 -1.38 -0.03 27.52
CA GLU A 69 -1.85 1.29 27.10
C GLU A 69 -1.24 1.67 25.75
N ALA A 70 0.06 1.42 25.58
CA ALA A 70 0.78 1.66 24.33
C ALA A 70 0.19 0.86 23.17
N LEU A 71 -0.21 -0.41 23.37
CA LEU A 71 -0.83 -1.23 22.32
C LEU A 71 -2.18 -0.69 21.84
N GLY A 72 -2.84 0.17 22.62
CA GLY A 72 -4.09 0.83 22.26
C GLY A 72 -3.94 2.15 21.49
N THR A 73 -2.74 2.73 21.41
CA THR A 73 -2.55 4.06 20.80
C THR A 73 -2.49 4.03 19.26
N THR A 74 -2.06 2.92 18.68
CA THR A 74 -1.88 2.77 17.23
C THR A 74 -2.05 1.31 16.81
N ASP A 75 -1.63 0.93 15.60
CA ASP A 75 -1.64 -0.46 15.16
C ASP A 75 -0.77 -1.32 16.10
N PRO A 76 -1.28 -2.40 16.73
CA PRO A 76 -0.62 -3.07 17.86
C PRO A 76 0.81 -3.55 17.58
N GLY A 77 1.09 -4.05 16.38
CA GLY A 77 2.42 -4.47 15.96
C GLY A 77 3.38 -3.29 15.82
N TYR A 78 2.90 -2.15 15.34
CA TYR A 78 3.69 -0.92 15.29
C TYR A 78 3.90 -0.34 16.69
N ALA A 79 2.85 -0.31 17.52
CA ALA A 79 2.91 0.13 18.91
C ALA A 79 3.96 -0.65 19.71
N MET A 80 3.99 -1.98 19.57
CA MET A 80 4.99 -2.84 20.21
C MET A 80 6.41 -2.45 19.82
N VAL A 81 6.68 -2.18 18.54
CA VAL A 81 8.02 -1.78 18.08
C VAL A 81 8.41 -0.39 18.61
N ASN A 82 7.47 0.55 18.66
CA ASN A 82 7.70 1.87 19.28
C ASN A 82 8.01 1.74 20.76
N TRP A 83 7.20 0.97 21.49
CA TRP A 83 7.39 0.73 22.91
C TRP A 83 8.77 0.13 23.19
N LEU A 84 9.20 -0.87 22.43
CA LEU A 84 10.56 -1.41 22.52
C LEU A 84 11.63 -0.35 22.24
N GLY A 85 11.44 0.49 21.21
CA GLY A 85 12.34 1.61 20.91
C GLY A 85 12.49 2.58 22.08
N VAL A 86 11.39 2.89 22.76
CA VAL A 86 11.35 3.72 23.98
C VAL A 86 12.10 3.04 25.12
N GLN A 87 11.82 1.76 25.42
CA GLN A 87 12.45 1.04 26.52
C GLN A 87 13.98 1.00 26.40
N PHE A 88 14.50 0.92 25.19
CA PHE A 88 15.94 0.90 24.91
C PHE A 88 16.52 2.28 24.56
N GLY A 89 15.72 3.35 24.52
CA GLY A 89 16.17 4.69 24.15
C GLY A 89 16.73 4.82 22.73
N LEU A 90 16.26 4.00 21.78
CA LEU A 90 16.83 3.91 20.42
C LEU A 90 16.22 4.88 19.41
N GLY A 91 15.15 5.57 19.79
CA GLY A 91 14.47 6.59 18.96
C GLY A 91 13.70 6.02 17.77
N ILE A 92 13.10 6.92 16.99
CA ILE A 92 12.31 6.58 15.81
C ILE A 92 13.13 5.89 14.69
N GLY A 93 14.44 6.12 14.64
CA GLY A 93 15.33 5.47 13.68
C GLY A 93 15.34 3.95 13.84
N PHE A 94 15.28 3.45 15.08
CA PHE A 94 15.15 2.01 15.34
C PHE A 94 13.83 1.46 14.81
N VAL A 95 12.71 2.13 15.10
CA VAL A 95 11.39 1.75 14.63
C VAL A 95 11.34 1.68 13.11
N ASN A 96 11.85 2.71 12.44
CA ASN A 96 11.96 2.76 10.98
C ASN A 96 12.84 1.63 10.44
N THR A 97 13.95 1.31 11.09
CA THR A 97 14.86 0.24 10.66
C THR A 97 14.23 -1.15 10.82
N VAL A 98 13.48 -1.39 11.90
CA VAL A 98 12.72 -2.64 12.08
C VAL A 98 11.66 -2.78 10.98
N CYS A 99 10.85 -1.74 10.75
CA CYS A 99 9.83 -1.76 9.70
C CYS A 99 10.43 -1.89 8.30
N ALA A 100 11.56 -1.21 8.02
CA ALA A 100 12.30 -1.33 6.77
C ALA A 100 12.85 -2.75 6.56
N THR A 101 13.32 -3.39 7.63
CA THR A 101 13.81 -4.78 7.57
C THR A 101 12.68 -5.73 7.22
N ILE A 102 11.52 -5.62 7.88
CA ILE A 102 10.34 -6.42 7.57
C ILE A 102 9.92 -6.23 6.10
N PHE A 103 9.86 -4.97 5.65
CA PHE A 103 9.57 -4.61 4.27
C PHE A 103 10.55 -5.27 3.28
N MET A 104 11.85 -5.09 3.49
CA MET A 104 12.89 -5.58 2.58
C MET A 104 13.05 -7.11 2.59
N VAL A 105 12.83 -7.78 3.73
CA VAL A 105 12.80 -9.25 3.78
C VAL A 105 11.68 -9.78 2.89
N GLY A 106 10.49 -9.20 2.98
CA GLY A 106 9.34 -9.64 2.18
C GLY A 106 9.45 -9.33 0.70
N VAL A 107 9.75 -8.07 0.36
CA VAL A 107 9.89 -7.63 -1.03
C VAL A 107 11.10 -8.31 -1.68
N GLY A 108 12.23 -8.40 -0.97
CA GLY A 108 13.43 -9.09 -1.45
C GLY A 108 13.16 -10.59 -1.69
N ARG A 109 12.43 -11.26 -0.80
CA ARG A 109 12.05 -12.66 -0.98
C ARG A 109 11.15 -12.87 -2.20
N LEU A 110 10.20 -11.96 -2.45
CA LEU A 110 9.32 -12.01 -3.62
C LEU A 110 10.09 -11.71 -4.92
N ALA A 111 10.98 -10.73 -4.90
CA ALA A 111 11.87 -10.41 -6.02
C ALA A 111 12.79 -11.59 -6.36
N TRP A 112 13.30 -12.30 -5.35
CA TRP A 112 14.13 -13.49 -5.53
C TRP A 112 13.44 -14.64 -6.28
N LYS A 113 12.10 -14.65 -6.33
CA LYS A 113 11.32 -15.63 -7.11
C LYS A 113 11.16 -15.25 -8.58
N GLN A 114 11.54 -14.03 -8.96
CA GLN A 114 11.43 -13.56 -10.34
C GLN A 114 12.65 -14.02 -11.17
N PRO A 115 12.52 -14.14 -12.51
CA PRO A 115 13.64 -14.54 -13.36
C PRO A 115 14.88 -13.64 -13.24
N ASN A 116 14.66 -12.34 -13.00
CA ASN A 116 15.71 -11.37 -12.71
C ASN A 116 15.36 -10.61 -11.41
N PRO A 117 15.90 -11.05 -10.25
CA PRO A 117 15.58 -10.45 -8.95
C PRO A 117 15.93 -8.96 -8.86
N SER A 118 17.07 -8.55 -9.40
CA SER A 118 17.52 -7.16 -9.37
C SER A 118 16.63 -6.26 -10.23
N LEU A 119 16.14 -6.76 -11.37
CA LEU A 119 15.16 -6.04 -12.19
C LEU A 119 13.82 -5.89 -11.48
N ALA A 120 13.35 -6.93 -10.79
CA ALA A 120 12.13 -6.85 -9.99
C ALA A 120 12.25 -5.78 -8.89
N MET A 121 13.40 -5.71 -8.22
CA MET A 121 13.69 -4.65 -7.25
C MET A 121 13.78 -3.28 -7.91
N LEU A 122 14.42 -3.15 -9.08
CA LEU A 122 14.50 -1.89 -9.83
C LEU A 122 13.11 -1.32 -10.13
N ILE A 123 12.16 -2.17 -10.53
CA ILE A 123 10.76 -1.77 -10.78
C ILE A 123 10.06 -1.35 -9.46
N ALA A 124 10.39 -2.01 -8.35
CA ALA A 124 9.82 -1.68 -7.04
C ALA A 124 10.36 -0.35 -6.47
N VAL A 125 11.57 0.08 -6.84
CA VAL A 125 12.24 1.26 -6.25
C VAL A 125 11.40 2.55 -6.35
N PRO A 126 10.92 2.99 -7.53
CA PRO A 126 10.24 4.28 -7.65
C PRO A 126 9.01 4.43 -6.77
N TYR A 127 8.23 3.35 -6.57
CA TYR A 127 6.97 3.42 -5.84
C TYR A 127 7.04 2.71 -4.50
N LEU A 128 7.28 1.39 -4.47
CA LEU A 128 7.26 0.63 -3.22
C LEU A 128 8.36 1.09 -2.26
N VAL A 129 9.56 1.40 -2.75
CA VAL A 129 10.65 1.85 -1.88
C VAL A 129 10.55 3.36 -1.61
N ILE A 130 10.59 4.18 -2.66
CA ILE A 130 10.72 5.64 -2.50
C ILE A 130 9.43 6.29 -2.03
N VAL A 131 8.27 5.93 -2.58
CA VAL A 131 7.00 6.56 -2.16
C VAL A 131 6.47 5.89 -0.90
N VAL A 132 6.37 4.56 -0.90
CA VAL A 132 5.69 3.84 0.19
C VAL A 132 6.61 3.63 1.38
N ALA A 133 7.78 3.00 1.21
CA ALA A 133 8.64 2.68 2.35
C ALA A 133 9.25 3.92 3.04
N MET A 134 9.59 4.95 2.27
CA MET A 134 10.05 6.23 2.85
C MET A 134 8.89 7.09 3.38
N GLY A 135 7.68 6.95 2.83
CA GLY A 135 6.52 7.77 3.21
C GLY A 135 5.71 7.22 4.38
N TYR A 136 5.47 5.91 4.39
CA TYR A 136 4.43 5.25 5.20
C TYR A 136 4.98 3.99 5.90
N THR A 137 5.74 4.17 6.99
CA THR A 137 6.47 3.08 7.68
C THR A 137 5.59 1.88 8.09
N ARG A 138 4.37 2.14 8.60
CA ARG A 138 3.39 1.09 8.97
C ARG A 138 2.93 0.27 7.77
N GLN A 139 2.53 0.97 6.71
CA GLN A 139 2.08 0.33 5.46
C GLN A 139 3.20 -0.46 4.81
N ALA A 140 4.44 0.06 4.84
CA ALA A 140 5.61 -0.62 4.31
C ALA A 140 5.86 -1.97 5.01
N ALA A 141 5.84 -2.01 6.34
CA ALA A 141 5.99 -3.26 7.09
C ALA A 141 4.88 -4.26 6.73
N ALA A 142 3.63 -3.80 6.65
CA ALA A 142 2.50 -4.65 6.26
C ALA A 142 2.64 -5.20 4.83
N ILE A 143 3.04 -4.36 3.86
CA ILE A 143 3.30 -4.78 2.47
C ILE A 143 4.44 -5.82 2.42
N GLY A 144 5.49 -5.63 3.21
CA GLY A 144 6.56 -6.61 3.37
C GLY A 144 6.04 -7.99 3.77
N LEU A 145 5.25 -8.04 4.84
CA LEU A 145 4.66 -9.28 5.32
C LEU A 145 3.74 -9.94 4.29
N ILE A 146 2.96 -9.15 3.55
CA ILE A 146 2.14 -9.65 2.44
C ILE A 146 3.02 -10.21 1.31
N CYS A 147 4.07 -9.49 0.89
CA CYS A 147 5.02 -10.00 -0.11
C CYS A 147 5.68 -11.31 0.33
N LEU A 148 6.04 -11.43 1.61
CA LEU A 148 6.60 -12.65 2.19
C LEU A 148 5.59 -13.81 2.18
N ALA A 149 4.31 -13.51 2.39
CA ALA A 149 3.22 -14.48 2.33
C ALA A 149 3.02 -15.00 0.89
N VAL A 150 3.00 -14.08 -0.07
CA VAL A 150 2.80 -14.39 -1.50
C VAL A 150 3.99 -15.14 -2.10
N ALA A 151 5.22 -14.81 -1.72
CA ALA A 151 6.43 -15.38 -2.32
C ALA A 151 6.54 -16.92 -2.20
N ASP A 152 5.91 -17.51 -1.19
CA ASP A 152 5.86 -18.96 -0.99
C ASP A 152 4.39 -19.47 -0.88
N ALA A 153 3.42 -18.70 -1.40
CA ALA A 153 2.01 -19.05 -1.37
C ALA A 153 1.76 -20.33 -2.18
N SER A 154 1.09 -21.30 -1.55
CA SER A 154 0.69 -22.57 -2.16
C SER A 154 -0.50 -23.14 -1.39
N GLU A 155 -1.26 -24.03 -2.02
CA GLU A 155 -2.45 -24.65 -1.42
C GLU A 155 -2.15 -25.37 -0.09
N THR A 156 -0.95 -25.96 0.04
CA THR A 156 -0.52 -26.68 1.25
C THR A 156 0.02 -25.75 2.35
N LYS A 157 0.22 -24.47 2.05
CA LYS A 157 0.79 -23.48 2.99
C LYS A 157 -0.20 -22.38 3.33
N ILE A 158 -1.49 -22.66 3.28
CA ILE A 158 -2.55 -21.69 3.59
C ILE A 158 -2.42 -21.10 5.00
N LEU A 159 -2.00 -21.92 5.98
CA LEU A 159 -1.78 -21.43 7.34
C LEU A 159 -0.70 -20.35 7.39
N ARG A 160 0.38 -20.49 6.62
CA ARG A 160 1.42 -19.47 6.50
C ARG A 160 0.88 -18.21 5.83
N LEU A 161 0.06 -18.35 4.79
CA LEU A 161 -0.58 -17.22 4.10
C LEU A 161 -1.47 -16.43 5.07
N VAL A 162 -2.41 -17.10 5.74
CA VAL A 162 -3.33 -16.50 6.70
C VAL A 162 -2.58 -15.88 7.88
N PHE A 163 -1.61 -16.60 8.45
CA PHE A 163 -0.82 -16.10 9.58
C PHE A 163 -0.05 -14.83 9.21
N LEU A 164 0.66 -14.83 8.08
CA LEU A 164 1.42 -13.65 7.65
C LEU A 164 0.51 -12.48 7.28
N SER A 165 -0.67 -12.72 6.68
CA SER A 165 -1.65 -11.66 6.42
C SER A 165 -2.26 -11.10 7.72
N ALA A 166 -2.55 -11.95 8.70
CA ALA A 166 -3.00 -11.51 10.02
C ALA A 166 -1.90 -10.72 10.75
N PHE A 167 -0.65 -11.17 10.65
CA PHE A 167 0.50 -10.47 11.21
C PHE A 167 0.74 -9.12 10.52
N ALA A 168 0.53 -9.02 9.20
CA ALA A 168 0.54 -7.76 8.47
C ALA A 168 -0.51 -6.77 8.98
N ALA A 169 -1.69 -7.27 9.32
CA ALA A 169 -2.78 -6.46 9.89
C ALA A 169 -2.44 -5.88 11.27
N LEU A 170 -1.48 -6.46 12.00
CA LEU A 170 -0.98 -5.85 13.25
C LEU A 170 -0.14 -4.58 13.00
N PHE A 171 0.49 -4.44 11.84
CA PHE A 171 1.24 -3.23 11.46
C PHE A 171 0.36 -2.21 10.75
N HIS A 172 -0.67 -2.68 10.05
CA HIS A 172 -1.64 -1.82 9.38
C HIS A 172 -2.95 -2.56 9.17
N LYS A 173 -4.00 -2.20 9.93
CA LYS A 173 -5.29 -2.92 9.94
C LYS A 173 -5.84 -3.23 8.54
N THR A 174 -5.76 -2.31 7.58
CA THR A 174 -6.31 -2.50 6.22
C THR A 174 -5.63 -3.62 5.41
N ALA A 175 -4.45 -4.09 5.81
CA ALA A 175 -3.74 -5.18 5.15
C ALA A 175 -4.53 -6.49 5.10
N ILE A 176 -5.45 -6.70 6.06
CA ILE A 176 -6.30 -7.90 6.06
C ILE A 176 -7.21 -7.98 4.82
N LEU A 177 -7.56 -6.84 4.22
CA LEU A 177 -8.43 -6.76 3.04
C LEU A 177 -7.80 -7.40 1.79
N ILE A 178 -6.48 -7.63 1.81
CA ILE A 178 -5.78 -8.33 0.73
C ILE A 178 -5.97 -9.86 0.83
N LEU A 179 -6.23 -10.41 2.02
CA LEU A 179 -6.31 -11.86 2.22
C LEU A 179 -7.36 -12.56 1.32
N PRO A 180 -8.60 -12.05 1.14
CA PRO A 180 -9.57 -12.66 0.23
C PRO A 180 -9.04 -12.79 -1.20
N LEU A 181 -8.33 -11.77 -1.70
CA LEU A 181 -7.72 -11.79 -3.04
C LEU A 181 -6.65 -12.89 -3.14
N LEU A 182 -5.83 -13.05 -2.09
CA LEU A 182 -4.79 -14.09 -2.05
C LEU A 182 -5.36 -15.51 -1.93
N LEU A 183 -6.59 -15.66 -1.43
CA LEU A 183 -7.26 -16.95 -1.30
C LEU A 183 -7.93 -17.43 -2.60
N VAL A 184 -8.20 -16.54 -3.57
CA VAL A 184 -8.85 -16.91 -4.84
C VAL A 184 -8.14 -18.04 -5.58
N PRO A 185 -6.80 -18.02 -5.78
CA PRO A 185 -6.10 -19.11 -6.45
C PRO A 185 -6.17 -20.43 -5.68
N VAL A 186 -6.17 -20.37 -4.34
CA VAL A 186 -6.27 -21.54 -3.47
C VAL A 186 -7.65 -22.17 -3.58
N LEU A 187 -8.71 -21.36 -3.51
CA LEU A 187 -10.09 -21.81 -3.64
C LEU A 187 -10.37 -22.48 -4.98
N ARG A 188 -9.81 -21.94 -6.08
CA ARG A 188 -9.94 -22.54 -7.42
C ARG A 188 -9.30 -23.91 -7.54
N ARG A 189 -8.26 -24.18 -6.76
CA ARG A 189 -7.50 -25.44 -6.82
C ARG A 189 -7.99 -26.46 -5.80
N ASN A 190 -8.40 -26.02 -4.61
CA ASN A 190 -8.98 -26.86 -3.57
C ASN A 190 -9.98 -26.07 -2.72
N ILE A 191 -11.27 -26.41 -2.87
CA ILE A 191 -12.38 -25.69 -2.22
C ILE A 191 -12.31 -25.79 -0.69
N VAL A 192 -11.87 -26.93 -0.14
CA VAL A 192 -11.79 -27.14 1.31
C VAL A 192 -10.79 -26.18 1.94
N TYR A 193 -9.57 -26.10 1.39
CA TYR A 193 -8.58 -25.14 1.89
C TYR A 193 -9.04 -23.70 1.68
N GLY A 194 -9.62 -23.37 0.52
CA GLY A 194 -10.18 -22.04 0.29
C GLY A 194 -11.26 -21.64 1.32
N ALA A 195 -12.16 -22.56 1.68
CA ALA A 195 -13.19 -22.33 2.68
C ALA A 195 -12.61 -22.14 4.09
N ILE A 196 -11.61 -22.94 4.48
CA ILE A 196 -10.87 -22.75 5.75
C ILE A 196 -10.22 -21.37 5.80
N GLY A 197 -9.58 -20.95 4.71
CA GLY A 197 -8.99 -19.61 4.59
C GLY A 197 -10.04 -18.49 4.71
N ALA A 198 -11.20 -18.65 4.08
CA ALA A 198 -12.28 -17.67 4.15
C ALA A 198 -12.86 -17.56 5.58
N LEU A 199 -13.04 -18.68 6.28
CA LEU A 199 -13.45 -18.70 7.67
C LEU A 199 -12.41 -17.98 8.56
N ALA A 200 -11.13 -18.25 8.34
CA ALA A 200 -10.06 -17.58 9.07
C ALA A 200 -10.01 -16.07 8.77
N PHE A 201 -10.25 -15.66 7.53
CA PHE A 201 -10.40 -14.25 7.17
C PHE A 201 -11.54 -13.58 7.96
N ILE A 202 -12.72 -14.19 8.01
CA ILE A 202 -13.87 -13.65 8.76
C ILE A 202 -13.51 -13.51 10.24
N ALA A 203 -12.89 -14.53 10.84
CA ALA A 203 -12.48 -14.49 12.24
C ALA A 203 -11.50 -13.35 12.52
N VAL A 204 -10.44 -13.21 11.71
CA VAL A 204 -9.44 -12.14 11.86
C VAL A 204 -10.05 -10.76 11.59
N PHE A 205 -10.93 -10.64 10.59
CA PHE A 205 -11.63 -9.40 10.27
C PHE A 205 -12.47 -8.90 11.46
N VAL A 206 -13.24 -9.79 12.09
CA VAL A 206 -14.05 -9.44 13.26
C VAL A 206 -13.18 -9.03 14.44
N ILE A 207 -12.03 -9.68 14.65
CA ILE A 207 -11.13 -9.37 15.77
C ILE A 207 -10.39 -8.05 15.57
N LEU A 208 -9.90 -7.76 14.36
CA LEU A 208 -8.98 -6.63 14.13
C LEU A 208 -9.65 -5.36 13.59
N LEU A 209 -10.77 -5.47 12.86
CA LEU A 209 -11.37 -4.33 12.15
C LEU A 209 -12.67 -3.82 12.77
N ARG A 210 -13.38 -4.61 13.59
CA ARG A 210 -14.69 -4.25 14.11
C ARG A 210 -14.69 -2.91 14.85
N ASP A 211 -13.75 -2.73 15.78
CA ASP A 211 -13.71 -1.52 16.60
C ASP A 211 -13.33 -0.28 15.79
N ALA A 212 -12.45 -0.44 14.79
CA ALA A 212 -12.05 0.66 13.91
C ALA A 212 -13.16 1.08 12.94
N SER A 213 -13.99 0.14 12.48
CA SER A 213 -15.16 0.47 11.66
C SER A 213 -16.21 1.24 12.45
N ASP A 214 -16.45 0.86 13.70
CA ASP A 214 -17.46 1.51 14.55
C ASP A 214 -17.07 2.95 14.88
N GLU A 215 -15.78 3.22 15.12
CA GLU A 215 -15.24 4.56 15.35
C GLU A 215 -15.34 5.45 14.09
N LEU A 216 -14.97 4.92 12.91
CA LEU A 216 -15.06 5.65 11.64
C LEU A 216 -16.51 6.00 11.29
N ILE A 217 -17.44 5.07 11.50
CA ILE A 217 -18.87 5.30 11.28
C ILE A 217 -19.38 6.36 12.26
N THR A 218 -19.02 6.26 13.53
CA THR A 218 -19.46 7.22 14.57
C THR A 218 -18.94 8.62 14.25
N ASN A 219 -17.67 8.77 13.87
CA ASN A 219 -17.09 10.05 13.49
C ASN A 219 -17.72 10.61 12.20
N TYR A 220 -17.97 9.77 11.21
CA TYR A 220 -18.62 10.19 9.97
C TYR A 220 -20.06 10.66 10.22
N VAL A 221 -20.83 9.89 10.98
CA VAL A 221 -22.21 10.21 11.36
C VAL A 221 -22.26 11.50 12.17
N ASN A 222 -21.40 11.65 13.19
CA ASN A 222 -21.34 12.86 14.02
C ASN A 222 -20.89 14.10 13.23
N SER A 223 -19.89 13.97 12.35
CA SER A 223 -19.47 15.09 11.49
C SER A 223 -20.57 15.55 10.53
N THR A 224 -21.42 14.62 10.07
CA THR A 224 -22.61 14.95 9.26
C THR A 224 -23.63 15.72 10.10
N TYR A 225 -23.90 15.28 11.33
CA TYR A 225 -24.79 16.00 12.25
C TYR A 225 -24.29 17.40 12.61
N ASP A 226 -22.99 17.59 12.83
CA ASP A 226 -22.41 18.89 13.16
C ASP A 226 -22.45 19.86 11.96
N SER A 227 -22.25 19.35 10.73
CA SER A 227 -22.41 20.17 9.51
C SER A 227 -23.87 20.60 9.27
N GLN A 228 -24.85 19.77 9.65
CA GLN A 228 -26.29 20.10 9.57
C GLN A 228 -26.71 21.09 10.68
N ARG A 229 -26.18 20.94 11.91
CA ARG A 229 -26.38 21.92 13.00
C ARG A 229 -25.72 23.27 12.75
N GLY A 230 -24.61 23.30 12.01
CA GLY A 230 -23.95 24.53 11.57
C GLY A 230 -24.76 25.30 10.51
N GLY A 231 -25.51 24.60 9.66
CA GLY A 231 -26.42 25.21 8.68
C GLY A 231 -27.66 25.86 9.31
N ASP A 232 -28.15 25.31 10.42
CA ASP A 232 -29.34 25.82 11.12
C ASP A 232 -29.06 27.05 12.01
N LYS A 233 -27.78 27.33 12.29
CA LYS A 233 -27.33 28.56 12.97
C LYS A 233 -26.88 29.68 12.03
N SER A 234 -26.98 29.48 10.71
CA SER A 234 -26.86 30.54 9.69
C SER A 234 -28.22 31.01 9.16
N GLY A 235 -29.28 30.84 9.96
CA GLY A 235 -30.57 31.49 9.74
C GLY A 235 -30.58 32.87 10.39
N HIS A 236 -30.55 33.91 9.54
CA HIS A 236 -30.54 35.35 9.86
C HIS A 236 -29.15 35.95 10.11
N ASP A 237 -28.40 36.20 9.03
CA ASP A 237 -28.17 37.60 8.65
C ASP A 237 -27.58 37.75 7.25
N HIS A 238 -28.20 38.65 6.49
CA HIS A 238 -27.66 39.35 5.33
C HIS A 238 -27.06 38.50 4.19
N CYS A 239 -27.89 38.23 3.17
CA CYS A 239 -27.43 37.97 1.81
C CYS A 239 -27.03 39.31 1.16
N PRO A 240 -25.74 39.63 0.96
CA PRO A 240 -25.37 40.77 0.15
C PRO A 240 -25.54 40.34 -1.30
N ARG A 241 -26.52 40.92 -2.00
CA ARG A 241 -26.58 40.89 -3.46
C ARG A 241 -25.36 41.63 -4.01
N HIS A 242 -24.26 40.90 -4.21
CA HIS A 242 -23.15 41.32 -5.06
C HIS A 242 -23.03 40.34 -6.23
N THR A 243 -23.64 40.75 -7.35
CA THR A 243 -23.14 40.59 -8.72
C THR A 243 -22.27 39.35 -9.00
N LEU A 244 -22.91 38.28 -9.49
CA LEU A 244 -22.27 37.25 -10.30
C LEU A 244 -21.95 37.83 -11.68
N PRO A 245 -20.69 37.85 -12.16
CA PRO A 245 -20.42 37.88 -13.58
C PRO A 245 -20.66 36.49 -14.17
N ASP A 246 -21.38 36.45 -15.29
CA ASP A 246 -21.64 35.27 -16.12
C ASP A 246 -20.34 34.52 -16.46
N PHE A 247 -20.09 33.41 -15.77
CA PHE A 247 -19.04 32.43 -16.10
C PHE A 247 -19.64 31.09 -16.52
N ALA A 248 -20.77 31.14 -17.27
CA ALA A 248 -21.45 29.96 -17.81
C ALA A 248 -21.32 29.84 -19.34
N ARG A 249 -20.23 30.36 -19.94
CA ARG A 249 -20.02 30.33 -21.40
C ARG A 249 -18.57 30.03 -21.83
N GLU A 250 -17.88 29.06 -21.22
CA GLU A 250 -16.67 28.52 -21.87
C GLU A 250 -16.32 27.10 -21.39
N ILE A 251 -17.18 26.11 -21.67
CA ILE A 251 -16.74 24.72 -21.78
C ILE A 251 -17.05 24.29 -23.22
N ARG A 252 -16.18 24.69 -24.15
CA ARG A 252 -16.09 24.05 -25.45
C ARG A 252 -15.31 22.76 -25.25
N SER A 253 -15.98 21.62 -25.43
CA SER A 253 -15.34 20.31 -25.59
C SER A 253 -14.20 20.41 -26.60
N PRO A 254 -13.01 19.81 -26.36
CA PRO A 254 -11.99 19.73 -27.39
C PRO A 254 -12.55 18.97 -28.59
N ARG A 255 -12.68 19.64 -29.74
CA ARG A 255 -12.96 18.99 -31.02
C ARG A 255 -11.70 18.25 -31.41
N PHE A 256 -11.71 16.93 -31.27
CA PHE A 256 -10.69 16.08 -31.87
C PHE A 256 -10.71 16.30 -33.40
N PRO A 257 -9.55 16.50 -34.05
CA PRO A 257 -9.47 16.58 -35.51
C PRO A 257 -10.02 15.30 -36.14
N LYS A 258 -10.81 15.41 -37.20
CA LYS A 258 -11.40 14.25 -37.91
C LYS A 258 -10.35 13.22 -38.35
N GLU A 259 -9.12 13.66 -38.59
CA GLU A 259 -7.97 12.81 -38.93
C GLU A 259 -7.56 11.81 -37.82
N PHE A 260 -7.91 12.09 -36.55
CA PHE A 260 -7.60 11.19 -35.43
C PHE A 260 -8.63 10.04 -35.31
N LEU A 261 -9.88 10.26 -35.72
CA LEU A 261 -10.96 9.26 -35.62
C LEU A 261 -10.93 8.25 -36.77
N ASP A 262 -10.50 8.66 -37.96
CA ASP A 262 -10.37 7.75 -39.12
C ASP A 262 -9.22 6.74 -38.96
N ARG A 263 -8.24 7.02 -38.09
CA ARG A 263 -7.13 6.09 -37.78
C ARG A 263 -7.48 4.96 -36.82
N ILE A 264 -8.64 5.00 -36.16
CA ILE A 264 -9.03 4.02 -35.12
C ILE A 264 -10.22 3.15 -35.58
N GLY A 265 -10.71 3.31 -36.82
CA GLY A 265 -11.71 2.41 -37.41
C GLY A 265 -13.05 2.36 -36.64
N VAL A 266 -13.39 3.41 -35.91
CA VAL A 266 -14.65 3.47 -35.14
C VAL A 266 -15.72 4.19 -35.98
N CYS A 267 -16.52 3.42 -36.72
CA CYS A 267 -17.74 3.95 -37.32
C CYS A 267 -18.80 4.19 -36.24
N VAL A 268 -19.07 5.46 -35.91
CA VAL A 268 -20.20 5.87 -35.06
C VAL A 268 -21.40 6.17 -35.98
N SER A 269 -22.46 5.36 -35.88
CA SER A 269 -23.72 5.59 -36.61
C SER A 269 -24.56 6.70 -35.96
N PRO A 270 -25.10 7.66 -36.72
CA PRO A 270 -25.82 8.82 -36.19
C PRO A 270 -27.31 8.53 -35.96
N SER A 271 -27.65 7.49 -35.20
CA SER A 271 -29.01 7.34 -34.68
C SER A 271 -29.02 6.63 -33.33
N GLY A 272 -29.41 7.36 -32.28
CA GLY A 272 -29.43 6.90 -30.90
C GLY A 272 -30.49 5.83 -30.62
N ARG A 273 -30.24 4.58 -31.01
CA ARG A 273 -30.94 3.41 -30.49
C ARG A 273 -29.95 2.32 -30.06
N ARG A 274 -30.13 1.81 -28.84
CA ARG A 274 -29.43 0.64 -28.33
C ARG A 274 -29.79 -0.58 -29.19
N VAL A 275 -28.78 -1.31 -29.64
CA VAL A 275 -28.91 -2.71 -30.07
C VAL A 275 -27.79 -3.49 -29.37
N GLY A 276 -28.17 -4.56 -28.68
CA GLY A 276 -27.25 -5.41 -27.93
C GLY A 276 -26.68 -6.57 -28.75
N SER A 277 -25.87 -7.35 -28.03
CA SER A 277 -25.52 -8.76 -28.28
C SER A 277 -24.48 -9.09 -29.37
N ILE A 278 -23.39 -9.70 -28.89
CA ILE A 278 -22.71 -10.92 -29.37
C ILE A 278 -21.84 -10.83 -30.63
N GLY A 279 -20.60 -11.32 -30.48
CA GLY A 279 -19.97 -12.18 -31.49
C GLY A 279 -18.55 -11.81 -31.89
N CYS A 280 -17.61 -12.70 -31.54
CA CYS A 280 -16.37 -13.12 -32.21
C CYS A 280 -15.84 -12.27 -33.40
N ILE A 281 -14.52 -12.14 -33.58
CA ILE A 281 -13.72 -13.16 -34.29
C ILE A 281 -12.21 -12.82 -34.16
N PHE A 282 -11.45 -13.89 -33.92
CA PHE A 282 -10.00 -14.02 -34.04
C PHE A 282 -9.48 -13.72 -35.47
N GLY A 283 -8.25 -13.18 -35.57
CA GLY A 283 -7.31 -13.54 -36.63
C GLY A 283 -6.95 -12.46 -37.65
N ARG A 284 -5.77 -11.86 -37.50
CA ARG A 284 -4.56 -12.15 -38.29
C ARG A 284 -3.36 -11.47 -37.66
#